data_AF-A0A6M1NJZ0-F1
#
_entry.id   AF-A0A6M1NJZ0-F1
#
_cell.length_a   1.000
_cell.length_b   1.000
_cell.length_c   1.000
_cell.angle_alpha   90.00
_cell.angle_beta   90.00
_cell.angle_gamma   90.00
#
_symmetry.space_group_name_H-M   'P 1'
#
loop_
_entity.id
_entity.type
_entity.pdbx_description
1 polymer ?
#
loop_
_entity_poly.entity_id
_entity_poly.type
_entity_poly.pdbx_seq_one_letter_code
_entity_poly.pdbx_strand_id
1 'polypeptide(L)'
;MQNLNFYTTLLKNIQQTQPNLAEHLDEEINILIHKLKFIPEDQRPSVLILAQQTDFQPLFNERLVDSIAIAGGKLLTEKYDNPSLLFIVQENDRLYTEVPALLLDEILSRTDAIQSNNVYIIQKRNFGMESTDFLHDIEICAEIVQPKYFIFGRKGKDWVQFDIA
;
A
#
# COMPACT_ATOMS: atom_id res chain seq x y z
N MET A 1 1.84 -19.41 -1.09
CA MET A 1 2.32 -18.54 0.01
C MET A 1 3.40 -17.64 -0.56
N GLN A 2 3.07 -16.36 -0.74
CA GLN A 2 4.06 -15.31 -1.06
C GLN A 2 5.21 -15.37 -0.04
N ASN A 3 6.44 -15.27 -0.53
CA ASN A 3 7.61 -15.22 0.33
C ASN A 3 7.77 -13.79 0.86
N LEU A 4 7.51 -13.60 2.16
CA LEU A 4 7.58 -12.29 2.83
C LEU A 4 9.04 -11.99 3.23
N ASN A 5 9.86 -11.65 2.23
CA ASN A 5 11.32 -11.58 2.35
C ASN A 5 11.78 -10.45 3.30
N PHE A 6 11.21 -9.25 3.13
CA PHE A 6 11.55 -8.09 3.93
C PHE A 6 11.12 -8.30 5.38
N TYR A 7 9.88 -8.75 5.58
CA TYR A 7 9.32 -9.03 6.90
C TYR A 7 10.16 -10.06 7.67
N THR A 8 10.48 -11.19 7.04
CA THR A 8 11.26 -12.26 7.69
C THR A 8 12.64 -11.76 8.11
N THR A 9 13.28 -10.95 7.26
CA THR A 9 14.59 -10.34 7.55
C THR A 9 14.50 -9.31 8.66
N LEU A 10 13.48 -8.43 8.61
CA LEU A 10 13.22 -7.42 9.63
C LEU A 10 12.99 -8.05 11.00
N LEU A 11 12.10 -9.06 11.07
CA LEU A 11 11.76 -9.75 12.31
C LEU A 11 12.99 -10.36 12.97
N LYS A 12 13.83 -11.05 12.19
CA LYS A 12 15.09 -11.64 12.69
C LYS A 12 16.03 -10.58 13.28
N ASN A 13 16.14 -9.41 12.64
CA ASN A 13 17.01 -8.33 13.10
C ASN A 13 16.48 -7.67 14.38
N ILE A 14 15.17 -7.38 14.44
CA ILE A 14 14.55 -6.77 15.62
C ILE A 14 14.55 -7.76 16.78
N GLN A 15 14.38 -9.07 16.55
CA GLN A 15 14.38 -10.07 17.62
C GLN A 15 15.71 -10.13 18.39
N GLN A 16 16.83 -9.80 17.74
CA GLN A 16 18.15 -9.74 18.38
C GLN A 16 18.37 -8.46 19.20
N THR A 17 17.70 -7.37 18.84
CA THR A 17 17.96 -6.03 19.40
C THR A 17 16.86 -5.57 20.35
N GLN A 18 15.60 -5.91 20.06
CA GLN A 18 14.38 -5.44 20.70
C GLN A 18 13.30 -6.56 20.68
N PRO A 19 13.44 -7.64 21.47
CA PRO A 19 12.59 -8.83 21.39
C PRO A 19 11.10 -8.52 21.59
N ASN A 20 10.74 -7.62 22.50
CA ASN A 20 9.34 -7.25 22.74
C ASN A 20 8.69 -6.56 21.52
N LEU A 21 9.47 -5.77 20.76
CA LEU A 21 8.97 -5.13 19.54
C LEU A 21 8.83 -6.16 18.40
N ALA A 22 9.73 -7.14 18.34
CA ALA A 22 9.62 -8.24 17.39
C ALA A 22 8.37 -9.10 17.65
N GLU A 23 8.09 -9.43 18.91
CA GLU A 23 6.89 -10.17 19.31
C GLU A 23 5.62 -9.41 18.93
N HIS A 24 5.53 -8.12 19.30
CA HIS A 24 4.38 -7.30 18.92
C HIS A 24 4.17 -7.22 17.40
N LEU A 25 5.25 -7.01 16.64
CA LEU A 25 5.19 -6.96 15.18
C LEU A 25 4.67 -8.29 14.58
N ASP A 26 5.18 -9.41 15.08
CA ASP A 26 4.79 -10.75 14.60
C ASP A 26 3.34 -11.08 14.96
N GLU A 27 2.91 -10.75 16.18
CA GLU A 27 1.52 -10.91 16.58
C GLU A 27 0.56 -10.13 15.66
N GLU A 28 0.82 -8.85 15.43
CA GLU A 28 -0.04 -8.02 14.57
C GLU A 28 -0.07 -8.55 13.14
N ILE A 29 1.08 -8.85 12.54
CA ILE A 29 1.13 -9.39 11.17
C ILE A 29 0.41 -10.73 11.06
N ASN A 30 0.56 -11.63 12.04
CA ASN A 30 -0.16 -12.90 12.06
C ASN A 30 -1.68 -12.69 12.16
N ILE A 31 -2.14 -11.71 12.93
CA ILE A 31 -3.57 -11.35 13.00
C ILE A 31 -4.09 -10.91 11.62
N LEU A 32 -3.36 -10.04 10.91
CA LEU A 32 -3.74 -9.61 9.56
C LEU A 32 -3.82 -10.79 8.59
N ILE A 33 -2.76 -11.60 8.51
CA ILE A 33 -2.69 -12.77 7.62
C ILE A 33 -3.83 -13.75 7.94
N HIS A 34 -4.12 -13.99 9.22
CA HIS A 34 -5.17 -14.91 9.64
C HIS A 34 -6.57 -14.44 9.23
N LYS A 35 -6.86 -13.14 9.35
CA LYS A 35 -8.14 -12.56 8.92
C LYS A 35 -8.36 -12.69 7.42
N LEU A 36 -7.27 -12.69 6.64
CA LEU A 36 -7.30 -12.74 5.18
C LEU A 36 -7.10 -14.13 4.58
N LYS A 37 -6.87 -15.17 5.39
CA LYS A 37 -6.56 -16.54 4.93
C LYS A 37 -7.61 -17.17 4.01
N PHE A 38 -8.83 -16.64 4.02
CA PHE A 38 -9.94 -17.11 3.20
C PHE A 38 -10.11 -16.33 1.90
N ILE A 39 -9.33 -15.27 1.67
CA ILE A 39 -9.32 -14.53 0.41
C ILE A 39 -8.39 -15.25 -0.56
N PRO A 40 -8.94 -15.86 -1.63
CA PRO A 40 -8.13 -16.52 -2.65
C PRO A 40 -7.12 -15.56 -3.27
N GLU A 41 -5.94 -16.07 -3.65
CA GLU A 41 -4.88 -15.23 -4.24
C GLU A 41 -5.35 -14.53 -5.53
N ASP A 42 -6.21 -15.15 -6.33
CA ASP A 42 -6.80 -14.58 -7.57
C ASP A 42 -7.81 -13.46 -7.30
N GLN A 43 -8.37 -13.37 -6.08
CA GLN A 43 -9.29 -12.30 -5.67
C GLN A 43 -8.59 -11.12 -5.00
N ARG A 44 -7.27 -11.21 -4.77
CA ARG A 44 -6.49 -10.10 -4.22
C ARG A 44 -6.34 -8.99 -5.28
N PRO A 45 -6.76 -7.75 -4.98
CA PRO A 45 -6.68 -6.66 -5.94
C PRO A 45 -5.23 -6.31 -6.27
N SER A 46 -4.99 -5.91 -7.51
CA SER A 46 -3.70 -5.32 -7.91
C SER A 46 -3.62 -3.87 -7.45
N VAL A 47 -2.45 -3.47 -6.96
CA VAL A 47 -2.17 -2.14 -6.42
C VAL A 47 -1.00 -1.56 -7.18
N LEU A 48 -1.19 -0.39 -7.79
CA LEU A 48 -0.11 0.42 -8.31
C LEU A 48 0.15 1.58 -7.35
N ILE A 49 1.41 1.82 -7.00
CA ILE A 49 1.82 2.94 -6.16
C ILE A 49 2.65 3.88 -7.01
N LEU A 50 2.26 5.15 -7.10
CA LEU A 50 3.01 6.21 -7.78
C LEU A 50 3.49 7.22 -6.75
N ALA A 51 4.70 7.76 -6.92
CA ALA A 51 5.23 8.78 -6.02
C ALA A 51 5.34 10.13 -6.71
N GLN A 52 4.77 11.18 -6.09
CA GLN A 52 4.87 12.55 -6.61
C GLN A 52 6.33 13.02 -6.68
N GLN A 53 7.14 12.65 -5.68
CA GLN A 53 8.56 13.03 -5.59
C GLN A 53 9.37 12.59 -6.82
N THR A 54 8.96 11.50 -7.46
CA THR A 54 9.63 10.92 -8.62
C THR A 54 8.77 11.06 -9.87
N ASP A 55 8.05 12.18 -10.05
CA ASP A 55 7.24 12.46 -11.24
C ASP A 55 6.27 11.31 -11.61
N PHE A 56 5.58 10.78 -10.60
CA PHE A 56 4.61 9.70 -10.72
C PHE A 56 5.14 8.44 -11.41
N GLN A 57 6.43 8.14 -11.20
CA GLN A 57 6.99 6.82 -11.49
C GLN A 57 6.47 5.77 -10.48
N PRO A 58 6.33 4.49 -10.89
CA PRO A 58 6.00 3.40 -9.98
C PRO A 58 6.98 3.29 -8.82
N LEU A 59 6.46 3.28 -7.61
CA LEU A 59 7.22 3.03 -6.39
C LEU A 59 7.18 1.54 -6.05
N PHE A 60 8.33 0.89 -6.21
CA PHE A 60 8.48 -0.55 -5.99
C PHE A 60 9.72 -0.86 -5.16
N ASN A 61 9.55 -1.58 -4.06
CA ASN A 61 10.63 -2.12 -3.23
C ASN A 61 10.13 -3.32 -2.41
N GLU A 62 11.05 -4.12 -1.86
CA GLU A 62 10.71 -5.36 -1.13
C GLU A 62 9.76 -5.14 0.07
N ARG A 63 9.91 -4.00 0.75
CA ARG A 63 9.04 -3.64 1.87
C ARG A 63 7.61 -3.38 1.42
N LEU A 64 7.41 -2.65 0.32
CA LEU A 64 6.07 -2.40 -0.22
C LEU A 64 5.46 -3.69 -0.79
N VAL A 65 6.27 -4.56 -1.38
CA VAL A 65 5.83 -5.90 -1.81
C VAL A 65 5.23 -6.66 -0.63
N ASP A 66 5.96 -6.74 0.48
CA ASP A 66 5.48 -7.42 1.69
C ASP A 66 4.30 -6.68 2.34
N SER A 67 4.33 -5.34 2.38
CA SER A 67 3.26 -4.54 2.99
C SER A 67 1.92 -4.77 2.29
N ILE A 68 1.92 -4.74 0.96
CA ILE A 68 0.73 -4.99 0.14
C ILE A 68 0.31 -6.46 0.21
N ALA A 69 1.27 -7.40 0.21
CA ALA A 69 0.98 -8.82 0.34
C ALA A 69 0.30 -9.17 1.67
N ILE A 70 0.80 -8.63 2.80
CA ILE A 70 0.25 -8.79 4.14
C ILE A 70 -1.14 -8.14 4.23
N ALA A 71 -1.33 -6.98 3.59
CA ALA A 71 -2.63 -6.32 3.47
C ALA A 71 -3.63 -7.04 2.55
N GLY A 72 -3.22 -8.12 1.86
CA GLY A 72 -4.10 -8.92 1.00
C GLY A 72 -4.26 -8.38 -0.42
N GLY A 73 -3.27 -7.65 -0.93
CA GLY A 73 -3.19 -7.19 -2.32
C GLY A 73 -2.01 -7.77 -3.10
N LYS A 74 -1.79 -7.25 -4.31
CA LYS A 74 -0.63 -7.56 -5.16
C LYS A 74 -0.01 -6.26 -5.67
N LEU A 75 1.24 -5.98 -5.33
CA LEU A 75 1.95 -4.79 -5.83
C LEU A 75 2.35 -4.98 -7.29
N LEU A 76 2.01 -4.00 -8.13
CA LEU A 76 2.44 -3.92 -9.52
C LEU A 76 3.78 -3.17 -9.63
N THR A 77 4.63 -3.63 -10.54
CA THR A 77 5.90 -2.96 -10.89
C THR A 77 5.71 -1.97 -12.03
N GLU A 78 4.82 -2.28 -12.97
CA GLU A 78 4.61 -1.53 -14.20
C GLU A 78 3.39 -0.62 -14.10
N LYS A 79 3.54 0.63 -14.55
CA LYS A 79 2.49 1.66 -14.48
C LYS A 79 1.19 1.28 -15.23
N TYR A 80 1.31 0.43 -16.25
CA TYR A 80 0.23 0.16 -17.20
C TYR A 80 -0.35 -1.25 -17.07
N ASP A 81 -0.03 -1.99 -16.02
CA ASP A 81 -0.50 -3.36 -15.78
C ASP A 81 -1.88 -3.40 -15.08
N ASN A 82 -2.84 -2.62 -15.61
CA ASN A 82 -4.23 -2.51 -15.17
C ASN A 82 -4.47 -2.67 -13.63
N PRO A 83 -4.05 -1.69 -12.81
CA PRO A 83 -4.32 -1.70 -11.37
C PRO A 83 -5.82 -1.70 -11.05
N SER A 84 -6.22 -2.47 -10.02
CA SER A 84 -7.54 -2.35 -9.40
C SER A 84 -7.61 -1.21 -8.38
N LEU A 85 -6.47 -0.86 -7.76
CA LEU A 85 -6.31 0.22 -6.80
C LEU A 85 -5.09 1.08 -7.19
N LEU A 86 -5.23 2.40 -7.18
CA LEU A 86 -4.15 3.35 -7.45
C LEU A 86 -3.82 4.15 -6.19
N PHE A 87 -2.60 4.01 -5.68
CA PHE A 87 -2.09 4.81 -4.57
C PHE A 87 -1.15 5.88 -5.11
N ILE A 88 -1.29 7.11 -4.63
CA ILE A 88 -0.43 8.23 -5.01
C ILE A 88 0.18 8.81 -3.73
N VAL A 89 1.49 8.64 -3.56
CA VAL A 89 2.23 9.14 -2.41
C VAL A 89 2.45 10.64 -2.59
N GLN A 90 1.89 11.42 -1.67
CA GLN A 90 1.99 12.87 -1.64
C GLN A 90 3.33 13.32 -1.09
N GLU A 91 4.01 14.19 -1.84
CA GLU A 91 5.15 14.96 -1.34
C GLU A 91 4.67 16.33 -0.81
N ASN A 92 3.83 17.01 -1.59
CA ASN A 92 3.32 18.35 -1.28
C ASN A 92 1.94 18.62 -1.90
N ASP A 93 1.32 19.75 -1.53
CA ASP A 93 -0.06 20.08 -1.92
C ASP A 93 -0.27 20.37 -3.42
N ARG A 94 0.80 20.56 -4.21
CA ARG A 94 0.68 20.68 -5.67
C ARG A 94 0.12 19.41 -6.31
N LEU A 95 0.16 18.30 -5.58
CA LEU A 95 -0.43 17.04 -6.00
C LEU A 95 -1.86 17.21 -6.49
N TYR A 96 -2.69 18.00 -5.77
CA TYR A 96 -4.10 18.17 -6.14
C TYR A 96 -4.30 18.94 -7.46
N THR A 97 -3.28 19.65 -7.93
CA THR A 97 -3.27 20.27 -9.27
C THR A 97 -2.66 19.39 -10.34
N GLU A 98 -1.82 18.41 -9.96
CA GLU A 98 -1.10 17.51 -10.87
C GLU A 98 -1.89 16.22 -11.16
N VAL A 99 -2.60 15.69 -10.14
CA VAL A 99 -3.38 14.45 -10.24
C VAL A 99 -4.41 14.48 -11.37
N PRO A 100 -5.20 15.55 -11.59
CA PRO A 100 -6.15 15.57 -12.71
C PRO A 100 -5.48 15.31 -14.06
N ALA A 101 -4.29 15.86 -14.32
CA ALA A 101 -3.55 15.61 -15.55
C ALA A 101 -3.02 14.17 -15.63
N LEU A 102 -2.52 13.62 -14.51
CA LEU A 102 -2.09 12.23 -14.42
C LEU A 102 -3.24 11.25 -14.72
N LEU A 103 -4.44 11.51 -14.20
CA LEU A 103 -5.61 10.63 -14.39
C LEU A 103 -6.18 10.70 -15.81
N LEU A 104 -5.82 11.73 -16.59
CA LEU A 104 -6.16 11.87 -18.01
C LEU A 104 -5.15 11.19 -18.95
N ASP A 105 -4.09 10.56 -18.42
CA ASP A 105 -3.16 9.75 -19.22
C ASP A 105 -3.92 8.68 -20.02
N GLU A 106 -3.55 8.49 -21.29
CA GLU A 106 -4.30 7.67 -22.24
C GLU A 106 -4.46 6.22 -21.78
N ILE A 107 -3.45 5.69 -21.09
CA ILE A 107 -3.44 4.31 -20.64
C ILE A 107 -3.99 4.23 -19.23
N LEU A 108 -3.53 5.09 -18.32
CA LEU A 108 -3.96 5.06 -16.92
C LEU A 108 -5.46 5.27 -16.78
N SER A 109 -6.04 6.20 -17.55
CA SER A 109 -7.49 6.51 -17.54
C SER A 109 -8.38 5.30 -17.83
N ARG A 110 -7.85 4.27 -18.49
CA ARG A 110 -8.57 3.04 -18.87
C ARG A 110 -8.44 1.93 -17.84
N THR A 111 -7.65 2.13 -16.79
CA THR A 111 -7.41 1.12 -15.76
C THR A 111 -8.62 0.96 -14.84
N ASP A 112 -8.79 -0.24 -14.28
CA ASP A 112 -9.89 -0.55 -13.37
C ASP A 112 -9.93 0.39 -12.16
N ALA A 113 -8.76 0.82 -11.68
CA ALA A 113 -8.62 1.76 -10.57
C ALA A 113 -9.32 3.09 -10.87
N ILE A 114 -9.09 3.70 -12.03
CA ILE A 114 -9.72 4.98 -12.40
C ILE A 114 -11.20 4.77 -12.72
N GLN A 115 -11.53 3.74 -13.51
CA GLN A 115 -12.92 3.46 -13.89
C GLN A 115 -13.82 3.17 -12.68
N SER A 116 -13.26 2.62 -11.60
CA SER A 116 -13.97 2.29 -10.36
C SER A 116 -13.80 3.34 -9.25
N ASN A 117 -13.20 4.51 -9.53
CA ASN A 117 -12.92 5.57 -8.56
C ASN A 117 -12.10 5.08 -7.34
N ASN A 118 -11.18 4.15 -7.56
CA ASN A 118 -10.30 3.55 -6.57
C ASN A 118 -8.92 4.23 -6.57
N VAL A 119 -8.92 5.56 -6.45
CA VAL A 119 -7.71 6.37 -6.37
C VAL A 119 -7.54 6.91 -4.95
N TYR A 120 -6.37 6.71 -4.38
CA TYR A 120 -6.07 7.02 -2.98
C TYR A 120 -4.80 7.86 -2.88
N ILE A 121 -4.86 8.95 -2.12
CA ILE A 121 -3.71 9.77 -1.80
C ILE A 121 -3.15 9.31 -0.47
N ILE A 122 -1.88 8.91 -0.44
CA ILE A 122 -1.15 8.59 0.79
C ILE A 122 -0.44 9.86 1.25
N GLN A 123 -0.82 10.36 2.41
CA GLN A 123 -0.33 11.62 3.00
C GLN A 123 0.90 11.41 3.90
N LYS A 124 1.21 10.16 4.24
CA LYS A 124 2.47 9.78 4.91
C LYS A 124 3.64 9.91 3.93
N ARG A 125 4.46 10.95 4.10
CA ARG A 125 5.58 11.28 3.20
C ARG A 125 6.64 10.17 3.06
N ASN A 126 6.96 9.48 4.14
CA ASN A 126 7.96 8.41 4.17
C ASN A 126 7.34 7.00 3.99
N PHE A 127 6.16 6.92 3.38
CA PHE A 127 5.47 5.66 3.12
C PHE A 127 6.36 4.71 2.30
N GLY A 128 6.59 3.50 2.81
CA GLY A 128 7.43 2.52 2.14
C GLY A 128 8.94 2.77 2.23
N MET A 129 9.40 3.71 3.06
CA MET A 129 10.83 4.09 3.15
C MET A 129 11.52 3.54 4.41
N GLU A 130 10.89 3.60 5.58
CA GLU A 130 11.55 3.40 6.90
C GLU A 130 11.18 2.09 7.60
N SER A 131 12.15 1.26 8.00
CA SER A 131 11.90 -0.10 8.59
C SER A 131 11.09 -0.04 9.88
N THR A 132 11.25 1.03 10.65
CA THR A 132 10.51 1.28 11.89
C THR A 132 9.02 1.51 11.66
N ASP A 133 8.63 1.94 10.46
CA ASP A 133 7.24 2.26 10.13
C ASP A 133 6.52 1.10 9.44
N PHE A 134 7.15 -0.07 9.32
CA PHE A 134 6.63 -1.16 8.51
C PHE A 134 5.20 -1.59 8.89
N LEU A 135 4.92 -1.71 10.19
CA LEU A 135 3.57 -2.02 10.66
C LEU A 135 2.56 -0.91 10.31
N HIS A 136 2.95 0.36 10.46
CA HIS A 136 2.10 1.51 10.11
C HIS A 136 1.79 1.52 8.61
N ASP A 137 2.81 1.27 7.76
CA ASP A 137 2.63 1.17 6.31
C ASP A 137 1.67 0.02 5.95
N ILE A 138 1.79 -1.14 6.62
CA ILE A 138 0.87 -2.27 6.47
C ILE A 138 -0.56 -1.89 6.86
N GLU A 139 -0.77 -1.21 7.99
CA GLU A 139 -2.11 -0.79 8.43
C GLU A 139 -2.78 0.14 7.42
N ILE A 140 -2.04 1.11 6.86
CA ILE A 140 -2.53 1.96 5.76
C ILE A 140 -2.96 1.09 4.58
N CYS A 141 -2.10 0.18 4.14
CA CYS A 141 -2.41 -0.73 3.04
C CYS A 141 -3.66 -1.55 3.35
N ALA A 142 -3.77 -2.13 4.55
CA ALA A 142 -4.85 -3.02 4.94
C ALA A 142 -6.21 -2.29 5.02
N GLU A 143 -6.24 -1.06 5.52
CA GLU A 143 -7.48 -0.25 5.50
C GLU A 143 -7.97 0.03 4.07
N ILE A 144 -7.06 0.31 3.14
CA ILE A 144 -7.44 0.66 1.76
C ILE A 144 -7.77 -0.58 0.93
N VAL A 145 -6.93 -1.62 1.04
CA VAL A 145 -7.04 -2.85 0.23
C VAL A 145 -8.19 -3.73 0.73
N GLN A 146 -8.42 -3.77 2.04
CA GLN A 146 -9.40 -4.66 2.67
C GLN A 146 -10.28 -3.91 3.71
N PRO A 147 -10.98 -2.82 3.31
CA PRO A 147 -11.71 -1.92 4.22
C PRO A 147 -12.85 -2.60 5.00
N LYS A 148 -13.34 -3.75 4.51
CA LYS A 148 -14.36 -4.56 5.20
C LYS A 148 -13.81 -5.28 6.44
N TYR A 149 -12.49 -5.52 6.49
CA TYR A 149 -11.84 -6.32 7.52
C TYR A 149 -11.02 -5.49 8.50
N PHE A 150 -10.51 -4.33 8.07
CA PHE A 150 -9.57 -3.53 8.86
C PHE A 150 -10.00 -2.07 8.98
N ILE A 151 -9.99 -1.59 10.21
CA ILE A 151 -10.23 -0.20 10.58
C ILE A 151 -9.24 0.13 11.71
N PHE A 152 -8.18 0.86 11.37
CA PHE A 152 -7.11 1.34 12.23
C PHE A 152 -7.21 2.86 12.52
N GLY A 153 -8.17 3.56 11.90
CA GLY A 153 -8.37 5.01 12.04
C GLY A 153 -7.37 5.85 11.24
N ARG A 154 -6.81 5.32 10.15
CA ARG A 154 -5.76 5.99 9.35
C ARG A 154 -6.36 6.90 8.27
N LYS A 155 -7.58 6.63 7.81
CA LYS A 155 -8.33 7.49 6.87
C LYS A 155 -8.46 8.93 7.39
N GLY A 156 -8.11 9.91 6.56
CA GLY A 156 -8.11 11.33 6.88
C GLY A 156 -6.87 11.83 7.63
N LYS A 157 -5.98 10.92 8.05
CA LYS A 157 -4.70 11.24 8.71
C LYS A 157 -3.51 10.85 7.84
N ASP A 158 -3.48 9.58 7.43
CA ASP A 158 -2.37 9.00 6.68
C ASP A 158 -2.74 8.78 5.20
N TRP A 159 -4.03 8.72 4.88
CA TRP A 159 -4.52 8.58 3.52
C TRP A 159 -5.94 9.11 3.33
N VAL A 160 -6.30 9.48 2.10
CA VAL A 160 -7.66 9.85 1.70
C VAL A 160 -8.00 9.25 0.34
N GLN A 161 -9.28 9.04 0.05
CA GLN A 161 -9.73 8.70 -1.31
C GLN A 161 -9.83 10.00 -2.13
N PHE A 162 -9.30 9.99 -3.34
CA PHE A 162 -9.45 11.09 -4.30
C PHE A 162 -10.65 10.80 -5.19
N ASP A 163 -11.66 11.66 -5.12
CA ASP A 163 -12.85 11.54 -5.95
C ASP A 163 -12.62 12.18 -7.32
N ILE A 164 -12.80 11.41 -8.39
CA ILE A 164 -12.52 11.81 -9.78
C ILE A 164 -13.73 12.55 -10.42
N ALA A 165 -14.64 13.08 -9.59
CA ALA A 165 -15.90 13.70 -10.00
C ALA A 165 -15.75 14.84 -11.03
#